data_AF-A0A350DAR3-F1
#
_entry.id   AF-A0A350DAR3-F1
#
_cell.length_a   1.000
_cell.length_b   1.000
_cell.length_c   1.000
_cell.angle_alpha   90.00
_cell.angle_beta   90.00
_cell.angle_gamma   90.00
#
_symmetry.space_group_name_H-M   'P 1'
#
loop_
_entity.id
_entity.type
_entity.pdbx_description
1 polymer ?
#
loop_
_entity_poly.entity_id
_entity_poly.type
_entity_poly.pdbx_seq_one_letter_code
_entity_poly.pdbx_strand_id
1 'polypeptide(L)'
;MSSTFLGIEIAKRSLAAHQRALDVTGHNIANANTEGYSRQRVKLEATDPDYPASMTSPQMAGQIGTGVTIAEIERVRDIFLDNRIESEMQTSGYWEALYDKLHRIELIYNEPSDSSIRNLLNEFWQSLQELANNPEELKIREIVRQRGISLAEGIQHTYKQLLGLRNNINDEVVDLVNQMNDYGGEIAQLNGQIKKVENEGRNPNDLLDKRELLLEKLSRLASIKIERSDPDDFKVSVGGKVFVQRDHFHPLATMKDMKNDKMAKIYWPEIGDEVFFTNGEVKALLDARDTFVNDYHIARLDEYTIFLIDSFNELHRAGFGLRGSTKIDFFEPFQTLDEDRIFKVTGSKAGYVHDTNMALHDPFDSTCITLAANPSMVGLDPEGAFEINGHIFHYVASEDSLQDVVDRINAADIGVIAHINPARRLVLRATAEATYKNTSIETPYTITSLRDDP
;
A
#
# COMPACT_ATOMS: atom_id res chain seq x y z
N MET A 1 70.55 -35.00 5.89
CA MET A 1 70.07 -36.09 5.01
C MET A 1 68.59 -35.87 4.84
N SER A 2 68.10 -35.74 3.60
CA SER A 2 66.65 -35.70 3.33
C SER A 2 66.02 -37.00 3.83
N SER A 3 64.89 -36.92 4.54
CA SER A 3 64.18 -38.09 5.05
C SER A 3 63.79 -39.03 3.91
N THR A 4 64.11 -40.31 4.01
CA THR A 4 63.70 -41.36 3.04
C THR A 4 62.18 -41.57 2.99
N PHE A 5 61.42 -40.99 3.94
CA PHE A 5 59.96 -41.05 3.98
C PHE A 5 59.27 -39.81 3.42
N LEU A 6 60.01 -38.79 2.97
CA LEU A 6 59.43 -37.52 2.49
C LEU A 6 58.44 -37.74 1.33
N GLY A 7 58.78 -38.59 0.36
CA GLY A 7 57.88 -38.90 -0.76
C GLY A 7 56.59 -39.61 -0.34
N ILE A 8 56.65 -40.45 0.70
CA ILE A 8 55.47 -41.16 1.24
C ILE A 8 54.57 -40.18 2.00
N GLU A 9 55.14 -39.25 2.79
CA GLU A 9 54.34 -38.22 3.47
C GLU A 9 53.71 -37.23 2.49
N ILE A 10 54.42 -36.84 1.41
CA ILE A 10 53.83 -36.04 0.32
C ILE A 10 52.64 -36.78 -0.29
N ALA A 11 52.79 -38.08 -0.61
CA ALA A 11 51.70 -38.87 -1.18
C ALA A 11 50.49 -38.99 -0.23
N LYS A 12 50.74 -39.20 1.08
CA LYS A 12 49.70 -39.27 2.11
C LYS A 12 48.95 -37.95 2.25
N ARG A 13 49.64 -36.81 2.33
CA ARG A 13 49.02 -35.48 2.41
C ARG A 13 48.19 -35.17 1.17
N SER A 14 48.72 -35.46 -0.02
CA SER A 14 48.00 -35.28 -1.28
C SER A 14 46.73 -36.14 -1.36
N LEU A 15 46.80 -37.42 -0.99
CA LEU A 15 45.62 -38.30 -0.97
C LEU A 15 44.57 -37.81 0.03
N ALA A 16 44.97 -37.39 1.24
CA ALA A 16 44.05 -36.87 2.24
C ALA A 16 43.36 -35.57 1.78
N ALA A 17 44.12 -34.64 1.19
CA ALA A 17 43.58 -33.39 0.67
C ALA A 17 42.60 -33.62 -0.49
N HIS A 18 42.94 -34.50 -1.43
CA HIS A 18 42.06 -34.83 -2.55
C HIS A 18 40.84 -35.65 -2.13
N GLN A 19 40.94 -36.54 -1.14
CA GLN A 19 39.78 -37.23 -0.58
C GLN A 19 38.77 -36.22 -0.02
N ARG A 20 39.23 -35.22 0.73
CA ARG A 20 38.36 -34.16 1.23
C ARG A 20 37.78 -33.29 0.12
N ALA A 21 38.53 -33.04 -0.95
CA ALA A 21 38.02 -32.34 -2.13
C ALA A 21 36.90 -33.14 -2.84
N LEU A 22 37.00 -34.47 -2.87
CA LEU A 22 35.91 -35.34 -3.34
C LEU A 22 34.71 -35.30 -2.40
N ASP A 23 34.91 -35.26 -1.07
CA ASP A 23 33.80 -35.09 -0.12
C ASP A 23 33.05 -33.77 -0.37
N VAL A 24 33.77 -32.67 -0.59
CA VAL A 24 33.17 -31.36 -0.93
C VAL A 24 32.44 -31.41 -2.27
N THR A 25 32.98 -32.16 -3.24
CA THR A 25 32.29 -32.40 -4.53
C THR A 25 31.00 -33.18 -4.32
N GLY A 26 31.02 -34.23 -3.48
CA GLY A 26 29.83 -34.97 -3.09
C GLY A 26 28.80 -34.10 -2.37
N HIS A 27 29.25 -33.22 -1.47
CA HIS A 27 28.41 -32.26 -0.76
C HIS A 27 27.73 -31.27 -1.72
N ASN A 28 28.47 -30.75 -2.70
CA ASN A 28 27.92 -29.89 -3.75
C ASN A 28 26.85 -30.61 -4.59
N ILE A 29 27.10 -31.86 -4.98
CA ILE A 29 26.14 -32.65 -5.78
C ILE A 29 24.88 -32.94 -4.97
N ALA A 30 25.03 -33.32 -3.69
CA ALA A 30 23.91 -33.63 -2.81
C ALA A 30 23.00 -32.41 -2.56
N ASN A 31 23.58 -31.20 -2.53
CA ASN A 31 22.86 -29.96 -2.26
C ASN A 31 22.60 -29.11 -3.52
N ALA A 32 22.84 -29.64 -4.71
CA ALA A 32 22.69 -28.89 -5.96
C ALA A 32 21.28 -28.33 -6.18
N ASN A 33 20.26 -28.97 -5.59
CA ASN A 33 18.85 -28.56 -5.66
C ASN A 33 18.33 -27.95 -4.33
N THR A 34 19.20 -27.70 -3.36
CA THR A 34 18.81 -27.08 -2.09
C THR A 34 18.74 -25.57 -2.28
N GLU A 35 17.59 -24.96 -1.95
CA GLU A 35 17.39 -23.51 -2.04
C GLU A 35 18.45 -22.76 -1.20
N GLY A 36 19.03 -21.70 -1.77
CA GLY A 36 20.05 -20.87 -1.10
C GLY A 36 21.44 -21.49 -0.96
N TYR A 37 21.65 -22.73 -1.43
CA TYR A 37 22.95 -23.39 -1.38
C TYR A 37 23.94 -22.74 -2.36
N SER A 38 25.17 -22.46 -1.88
CA SER A 38 26.27 -22.02 -2.75
C SER A 38 27.31 -23.11 -2.95
N ARG A 39 27.83 -23.21 -4.17
CA ARG A 39 28.90 -24.16 -4.48
C ARG A 39 30.14 -23.84 -3.64
N GLN A 40 30.69 -24.85 -2.99
CA GLN A 40 31.92 -24.74 -2.22
C GLN A 40 33.12 -25.21 -3.05
N ARG A 41 34.23 -24.46 -2.96
CA ARG A 41 35.49 -24.74 -3.65
C ARG A 41 36.60 -24.97 -2.63
N VAL A 42 37.35 -26.05 -2.81
CA VAL A 42 38.54 -26.34 -2.00
C VAL A 42 39.73 -25.59 -2.58
N LYS A 43 40.36 -24.75 -1.77
CA LYS A 43 41.61 -24.07 -2.07
C LYS A 43 42.76 -24.90 -1.52
N LEU A 44 43.54 -25.48 -2.42
CA LEU A 44 44.74 -26.24 -2.09
C LEU A 44 45.95 -25.29 -2.06
N GLU A 45 46.82 -25.47 -1.08
CA GLU A 45 48.06 -24.72 -0.94
C GLU A 45 49.24 -25.65 -0.68
N ALA A 46 50.40 -25.31 -1.24
CA ALA A 46 51.61 -26.06 -1.00
C ALA A 46 52.07 -25.86 0.45
N THR A 47 52.43 -26.94 1.14
CA THR A 47 52.95 -26.83 2.51
C THR A 47 54.39 -26.34 2.51
N ASP A 48 54.76 -25.58 3.54
CA ASP A 48 56.09 -24.98 3.68
C ASP A 48 57.22 -26.02 3.57
N PRO A 49 58.38 -25.66 3.00
CA PRO A 49 59.56 -26.51 3.00
C PRO A 49 60.05 -26.83 4.42
N ASP A 50 60.60 -28.03 4.64
CA ASP A 50 61.11 -28.51 5.95
C ASP A 50 62.21 -27.63 6.57
N TYR A 51 62.82 -26.73 5.79
CA TYR A 51 63.85 -25.80 6.27
C TYR A 51 63.46 -24.35 5.95
N PRO A 52 63.08 -23.53 6.95
CA PRO A 52 62.93 -22.10 6.74
C PRO A 52 64.27 -21.50 6.32
N ALA A 53 64.26 -20.53 5.41
CA ALA A 53 65.48 -19.87 4.96
C ALA A 53 66.15 -19.15 6.15
N SER A 54 67.22 -19.73 6.69
CA SER A 54 68.01 -19.17 7.80
C SER A 54 69.47 -19.01 7.37
N MET A 55 70.19 -18.04 7.97
CA MET A 55 71.63 -17.84 7.74
C MET A 55 72.49 -19.07 8.06
N THR A 56 71.95 -20.03 8.82
CA THR A 56 72.58 -21.32 9.15
C THR A 56 72.07 -22.49 8.31
N SER A 57 71.18 -22.25 7.34
CA SER A 57 70.64 -23.32 6.49
C SER A 57 71.68 -23.79 5.47
N PRO A 58 71.81 -25.10 5.24
CA PRO A 58 72.70 -25.60 4.19
C PRO A 58 72.27 -25.05 2.83
N GLN A 59 73.19 -24.42 2.09
CA GLN A 59 73.00 -23.98 0.70
C GLN A 59 72.82 -25.21 -0.21
N MET A 60 71.61 -25.75 -0.25
CA MET A 60 71.21 -26.79 -1.19
C MET A 60 70.34 -26.17 -2.30
N ALA A 61 70.48 -26.68 -3.52
CA ALA A 61 69.71 -26.22 -4.67
C ALA A 61 68.23 -26.62 -4.51
N GLY A 62 67.36 -25.62 -4.30
CA GLY A 62 65.91 -25.76 -4.27
C GLY A 62 65.35 -26.18 -2.91
N GLN A 63 64.53 -25.34 -2.30
CA GLN A 63 63.61 -25.76 -1.23
C GLN A 63 62.51 -26.61 -1.87
N ILE A 64 62.51 -27.91 -1.60
CA ILE A 64 61.44 -28.82 -2.03
C ILE A 64 60.28 -28.70 -1.02
N GLY A 65 59.08 -28.34 -1.48
CA GLY A 65 57.88 -28.25 -0.65
C GLY A 65 57.45 -29.60 -0.08
N THR A 66 56.75 -29.59 1.06
CA THR A 66 56.41 -30.82 1.81
C THR A 66 55.05 -31.43 1.43
N GLY A 67 54.54 -31.10 0.24
CA GLY A 67 53.26 -31.58 -0.30
C GLY A 67 52.20 -30.48 -0.39
N VAL A 68 50.93 -30.86 -0.23
CA VAL A 68 49.76 -29.97 -0.32
C VAL A 68 48.87 -30.14 0.90
N THR A 69 48.23 -29.04 1.32
CA THR A 69 47.18 -29.03 2.32
C THR A 69 45.97 -28.26 1.80
N ILE A 70 44.84 -28.37 2.49
CA ILE A 70 43.68 -27.52 2.24
C ILE A 70 43.88 -26.24 3.03
N ALA A 71 44.05 -25.12 2.33
CA ALA A 71 44.09 -23.81 2.96
C ALA A 71 42.70 -23.42 3.44
N GLU A 72 41.69 -23.61 2.59
CA GLU A 72 40.35 -23.12 2.83
C GLU A 72 39.30 -23.88 2.01
N ILE A 73 38.07 -23.96 2.53
CA ILE A 73 36.89 -24.30 1.74
C ILE A 73 36.06 -23.02 1.68
N GLU A 74 36.02 -22.40 0.51
CA GLU A 74 35.34 -21.11 0.30
C GLU A 74 34.03 -21.30 -0.46
N ARG A 75 33.06 -20.43 -0.23
CA ARG A 75 31.84 -20.32 -1.04
C ARG A 75 32.14 -19.60 -2.34
N VAL A 76 31.59 -20.10 -3.45
CA VAL A 76 31.66 -19.43 -4.75
C VAL A 76 30.42 -18.55 -4.88
N ARG A 77 30.56 -17.28 -4.48
CA ARG A 77 29.49 -16.29 -4.50
C ARG A 77 30.03 -14.89 -4.81
N ASP A 78 29.20 -14.05 -5.42
CA ASP A 78 29.55 -12.66 -5.73
C ASP A 78 28.62 -11.71 -4.96
N ILE A 79 29.21 -10.98 -4.03
CA ILE A 79 28.49 -10.06 -3.14
C ILE A 79 27.81 -8.91 -3.89
N PHE A 80 28.33 -8.52 -5.06
CA PHE A 80 27.70 -7.49 -5.88
C PHE A 80 26.44 -8.01 -6.55
N LEU A 81 26.45 -9.27 -7.00
CA LEU A 81 25.25 -9.91 -7.52
C LEU A 81 24.22 -10.13 -6.42
N ASP A 82 24.64 -10.51 -5.21
CA ASP A 82 23.73 -10.66 -4.06
C ASP A 82 23.03 -9.35 -3.72
N ASN A 83 23.80 -8.26 -3.57
CA ASN A 83 23.24 -6.93 -3.34
C ASN A 83 22.24 -6.53 -4.44
N ARG A 84 22.50 -6.93 -5.69
CA ARG A 84 21.58 -6.64 -6.80
C ARG A 84 20.32 -7.49 -6.70
N ILE A 85 20.44 -8.79 -6.42
CA ILE A 85 19.29 -9.69 -6.23
C ILE A 85 18.40 -9.15 -5.11
N GLU A 86 18.97 -8.82 -3.95
CA GLU A 86 18.23 -8.26 -2.81
C GLU A 86 17.49 -6.97 -3.17
N SER A 87 18.10 -6.08 -3.97
CA SER A 87 17.45 -4.86 -4.43
C SER A 87 16.32 -5.11 -5.43
N GLU A 88 16.46 -6.09 -6.32
CA GLU A 88 15.42 -6.46 -7.28
C GLU A 88 14.28 -7.21 -6.60
N MET A 89 14.58 -8.06 -5.60
CA MET A 89 13.60 -8.77 -4.80
C MET A 89 12.68 -7.83 -4.03
N GLN A 90 13.20 -6.72 -3.50
CA GLN A 90 12.38 -5.64 -2.90
C GLN A 90 11.36 -5.10 -3.90
N THR A 91 11.80 -4.85 -5.13
CA THR A 91 10.97 -4.24 -6.17
C THR A 91 9.94 -5.24 -6.74
N SER A 92 10.36 -6.49 -6.97
CA SER A 92 9.45 -7.57 -7.37
C SER A 92 8.40 -7.83 -6.29
N GLY A 93 8.79 -7.92 -5.02
CA GLY A 93 7.87 -8.09 -3.89
C GLY A 93 6.81 -7.00 -3.81
N TYR A 94 7.19 -5.74 -4.06
CA TYR A 94 6.24 -4.63 -4.12
C TYR A 94 5.23 -4.79 -5.28
N TRP A 95 5.72 -4.97 -6.51
CA TRP A 95 4.83 -4.97 -7.68
C TRP A 95 3.93 -6.21 -7.77
N GLU A 96 4.43 -7.38 -7.38
CA GLU A 96 3.63 -8.60 -7.34
C GLU A 96 2.49 -8.48 -6.33
N ALA A 97 2.78 -8.01 -5.12
CA ALA A 97 1.77 -7.84 -4.09
C ALA A 97 0.74 -6.75 -4.43
N LEU A 98 1.19 -5.63 -5.01
CA LEU A 98 0.30 -4.58 -5.45
C LEU A 98 -0.61 -5.06 -6.60
N TYR A 99 -0.05 -5.77 -7.58
CA TYR A 99 -0.82 -6.39 -8.66
C TYR A 99 -1.91 -7.30 -8.12
N ASP A 100 -1.58 -8.17 -7.17
CA ASP A 100 -2.55 -9.09 -6.56
C ASP A 100 -3.71 -8.35 -5.87
N LYS A 101 -3.44 -7.22 -5.19
CA LYS A 101 -4.50 -6.43 -4.54
C LYS A 101 -5.33 -5.66 -5.54
N LEU A 102 -4.71 -5.05 -6.55
CA LEU A 102 -5.44 -4.34 -7.62
C LEU A 102 -6.31 -5.30 -8.43
N HIS A 103 -5.83 -6.51 -8.70
CA HIS A 103 -6.64 -7.53 -9.36
C HIS A 103 -7.84 -7.97 -8.50
N ARG A 104 -7.69 -8.03 -7.17
CA ARG A 104 -8.84 -8.26 -6.28
C ARG A 104 -9.87 -7.12 -6.35
N ILE A 105 -9.43 -5.88 -6.49
CA ILE A 105 -10.34 -4.74 -6.69
C ILE A 105 -11.09 -4.89 -8.03
N GLU A 106 -10.40 -5.25 -9.11
CA GLU A 106 -11.02 -5.52 -10.42
C GLU A 106 -12.12 -6.60 -10.31
N LEU A 107 -11.84 -7.69 -9.59
CA LEU A 107 -12.81 -8.76 -9.34
C LEU A 107 -13.99 -8.35 -8.46
N ILE A 108 -13.85 -7.33 -7.60
CA ILE A 108 -14.96 -6.79 -6.81
C ILE A 108 -15.94 -6.02 -7.70
N TYR A 109 -15.42 -5.21 -8.63
CA TYR A 109 -16.28 -4.49 -9.57
C TYR A 109 -16.91 -5.43 -10.60
N ASN A 110 -16.15 -6.41 -11.10
CA ASN A 110 -16.61 -7.44 -12.03
C ASN A 110 -17.53 -6.90 -13.14
N GLU A 111 -17.10 -5.80 -13.78
CA GLU A 111 -17.86 -5.18 -14.87
C GLU A 111 -17.30 -5.63 -16.23
N PRO A 112 -18.16 -6.05 -17.18
CA PRO A 112 -19.62 -6.06 -17.14
C PRO A 112 -20.23 -7.32 -16.47
N SER A 113 -21.30 -7.13 -15.69
CA SER A 113 -22.13 -8.23 -15.15
C SER A 113 -23.56 -7.76 -14.88
N ASP A 114 -24.52 -8.70 -14.78
CA ASP A 114 -25.93 -8.37 -14.52
C ASP A 114 -26.14 -7.66 -13.17
N SER A 115 -25.30 -7.97 -12.18
CA SER A 115 -25.30 -7.36 -10.85
C SER A 115 -24.35 -6.17 -10.71
N SER A 116 -23.73 -5.71 -11.82
CA SER A 116 -22.85 -4.53 -11.78
C SER A 116 -23.63 -3.25 -11.47
N ILE A 117 -22.96 -2.29 -10.83
CA ILE A 117 -23.55 -0.97 -10.51
C ILE A 117 -24.05 -0.30 -11.79
N ARG A 118 -23.28 -0.40 -12.89
CA ARG A 118 -23.70 0.14 -14.19
C ARG A 118 -25.01 -0.48 -14.68
N ASN A 119 -25.16 -1.80 -14.61
CA ASN A 119 -26.37 -2.46 -15.10
C ASN A 119 -27.57 -2.10 -14.22
N LEU A 120 -27.41 -2.13 -12.88
CA LEU A 120 -28.45 -1.74 -11.93
C LEU A 120 -28.91 -0.28 -12.14
N LEU A 121 -27.97 0.62 -12.43
CA LEU A 121 -28.29 2.02 -12.75
C LEU A 121 -29.09 2.12 -14.05
N ASN A 122 -28.71 1.36 -15.08
CA ASN A 122 -29.45 1.33 -16.35
C ASN A 122 -30.87 0.81 -16.16
N GLU A 123 -31.07 -0.25 -15.39
CA GLU A 123 -32.39 -0.79 -15.09
C GLU A 123 -33.25 0.20 -14.29
N PHE A 124 -32.66 0.90 -13.32
CA PHE A 124 -33.32 1.97 -12.59
C PHE A 124 -33.74 3.10 -13.53
N TRP A 125 -32.85 3.56 -14.41
CA TRP A 125 -33.15 4.60 -15.39
C TRP A 125 -34.26 4.20 -16.37
N GLN A 126 -34.23 2.95 -16.86
CA GLN A 126 -35.29 2.42 -17.72
C GLN A 126 -36.65 2.40 -17.01
N SER A 127 -36.68 2.02 -15.74
CA SER A 127 -37.93 2.02 -14.96
C SER A 127 -38.51 3.43 -14.81
N LEU A 128 -37.66 4.47 -14.69
CA LEU A 128 -38.11 5.86 -14.66
C LEU A 128 -38.69 6.33 -15.99
N GLN A 129 -38.12 5.89 -17.12
CA GLN A 129 -38.68 6.17 -18.44
C GLN A 129 -40.06 5.53 -18.62
N GLU A 130 -40.23 4.30 -18.14
CA GLU A 130 -41.52 3.62 -18.16
C GLU A 130 -42.55 4.37 -17.29
N LEU A 131 -42.14 4.83 -16.10
CA LEU A 131 -42.97 5.64 -15.22
C LEU A 131 -43.35 6.98 -15.83
N ALA A 132 -42.44 7.64 -16.57
CA ALA A 132 -42.74 8.90 -17.25
C ALA A 132 -43.85 8.76 -18.30
N ASN A 133 -43.93 7.60 -18.97
CA ASN A 133 -44.98 7.30 -19.94
C ASN A 133 -46.33 6.95 -19.28
N ASN A 134 -46.30 6.35 -18.08
CA ASN A 134 -47.49 5.85 -17.38
C ASN A 134 -47.49 6.23 -15.88
N PRO A 135 -47.57 7.54 -15.56
CA PRO A 135 -47.35 8.03 -14.19
C PRO A 135 -48.45 7.65 -13.20
N GLU A 136 -49.65 7.27 -13.65
CA GLU A 136 -50.78 6.92 -12.76
C GLU A 136 -50.78 5.44 -12.35
N GLU A 137 -50.00 4.58 -13.03
CA GLU A 137 -50.01 3.15 -12.79
C GLU A 137 -49.21 2.76 -11.53
N LEU A 138 -49.93 2.22 -10.53
CA LEU A 138 -49.32 1.76 -9.28
C LEU A 138 -48.26 0.67 -9.49
N LYS A 139 -48.48 -0.25 -10.44
CA LYS A 139 -47.53 -1.34 -10.73
C LYS A 139 -46.19 -0.81 -11.25
N ILE A 140 -46.20 0.23 -12.10
CA ILE A 140 -44.97 0.81 -12.66
C ILE A 140 -44.21 1.58 -11.59
N ARG A 141 -44.91 2.31 -10.71
CA ARG A 141 -44.30 2.95 -9.53
C ARG A 141 -43.63 1.95 -8.58
N GLU A 142 -44.27 0.80 -8.36
CA GLU A 142 -43.69 -0.28 -7.56
C GLU A 142 -42.39 -0.81 -8.20
N ILE A 143 -42.36 -0.98 -9.52
CA ILE A 143 -41.15 -1.40 -10.24
C ILE A 143 -40.01 -0.39 -10.03
N VAL A 144 -40.27 0.91 -10.17
CA VAL A 144 -39.26 1.96 -9.92
C VAL A 144 -38.69 1.86 -8.51
N ARG A 145 -39.56 1.67 -7.50
CA ARG A 145 -39.13 1.49 -6.12
C ARG A 145 -38.22 0.27 -5.98
N GLN A 146 -38.61 -0.88 -6.52
CA GLN A 146 -37.81 -2.10 -6.45
C GLN A 146 -36.46 -1.95 -7.14
N ARG A 147 -36.40 -1.30 -8.31
CA ARG A 147 -35.13 -1.02 -9.00
C ARG A 147 -34.23 -0.05 -8.22
N GLY A 148 -34.83 0.93 -7.53
CA GLY A 148 -34.10 1.81 -6.61
C GLY A 148 -33.48 1.04 -5.45
N ILE A 149 -34.22 0.11 -4.84
CA ILE A 149 -33.70 -0.78 -3.79
C ILE A 149 -32.55 -1.64 -4.32
N SER A 150 -32.71 -2.30 -5.48
CA SER A 150 -31.65 -3.13 -6.06
C SER A 150 -30.37 -2.35 -6.36
N LEU A 151 -30.48 -1.11 -6.84
CA LEU A 151 -29.33 -0.23 -7.06
C LEU A 151 -28.61 0.09 -5.74
N ALA A 152 -29.35 0.46 -4.69
CA ALA A 152 -28.78 0.75 -3.38
C ALA A 152 -28.08 -0.49 -2.77
N GLU A 153 -28.69 -1.67 -2.88
CA GLU A 153 -28.12 -2.93 -2.42
C GLU A 153 -26.84 -3.30 -3.18
N GLY A 154 -26.81 -3.10 -4.51
CA GLY A 154 -25.63 -3.35 -5.33
C GLY A 154 -24.44 -2.46 -4.94
N ILE A 155 -24.68 -1.16 -4.78
CA ILE A 155 -23.66 -0.21 -4.29
C ILE A 155 -23.16 -0.61 -2.90
N GLN A 156 -24.07 -0.93 -1.98
CA GLN A 156 -23.70 -1.33 -0.61
C GLN A 156 -22.91 -2.65 -0.60
N HIS A 157 -23.21 -3.57 -1.50
CA HIS A 157 -22.48 -4.83 -1.65
C HIS A 157 -21.03 -4.57 -2.06
N THR A 158 -20.80 -3.76 -3.10
CA THR A 158 -19.45 -3.38 -3.55
C THR A 158 -18.68 -2.67 -2.44
N TYR A 159 -19.31 -1.73 -1.72
CA TYR A 159 -18.70 -1.07 -0.57
C TYR A 159 -18.24 -2.07 0.50
N LYS A 160 -19.12 -3.00 0.89
CA LYS A 160 -18.81 -4.05 1.88
C LYS A 160 -17.66 -4.95 1.44
N GLN A 161 -17.57 -5.27 0.14
CA GLN A 161 -16.47 -6.05 -0.40
C GLN A 161 -15.14 -5.29 -0.37
N LEU A 162 -15.12 -4.01 -0.73
CA LEU A 162 -13.94 -3.16 -0.62
C LEU A 162 -13.48 -3.01 0.84
N LEU A 163 -14.41 -2.79 1.76
CA LEU A 163 -14.11 -2.72 3.19
C LEU A 163 -13.55 -4.06 3.72
N GLY A 164 -14.14 -5.18 3.28
CA GLY A 164 -13.62 -6.53 3.58
C GLY A 164 -12.20 -6.72 3.05
N LEU A 165 -11.91 -6.29 1.83
CA LEU A 165 -10.56 -6.32 1.25
C LEU A 165 -9.59 -5.48 2.08
N ARG A 166 -9.97 -4.25 2.46
CA ARG A 166 -9.16 -3.37 3.30
C ARG A 166 -8.78 -4.03 4.63
N ASN A 167 -9.74 -4.66 5.30
CA ASN A 167 -9.51 -5.39 6.56
C ASN A 167 -8.60 -6.60 6.36
N ASN A 168 -8.79 -7.38 5.28
CA ASN A 168 -7.93 -8.52 4.99
C ASN A 168 -6.48 -8.10 4.72
N ILE A 169 -6.27 -7.02 3.95
CA ILE A 169 -4.93 -6.48 3.73
C ILE A 169 -4.32 -6.01 5.04
N ASN A 170 -5.12 -5.42 5.94
CA ASN A 170 -4.64 -5.00 7.25
C ASN A 170 -4.12 -6.18 8.11
N ASP A 171 -4.83 -7.30 8.11
CA ASP A 171 -4.40 -8.50 8.83
C ASP A 171 -3.12 -9.09 8.21
N GLU A 172 -3.04 -9.09 6.88
CA GLU A 172 -1.85 -9.51 6.13
C GLU A 172 -0.62 -8.64 6.45
N VAL A 173 -0.79 -7.32 6.62
CA VAL A 173 0.29 -6.43 7.10
C VAL A 173 0.81 -6.87 8.48
N VAL A 174 -0.07 -7.24 9.40
CA VAL A 174 0.33 -7.73 10.73
C VAL A 174 1.11 -9.04 10.62
N ASP A 175 0.64 -9.96 9.79
CA ASP A 175 1.30 -11.24 9.56
C ASP A 175 2.69 -11.08 8.91
N LEU A 176 2.85 -10.18 7.94
CA LEU A 176 4.14 -9.89 7.33
C LEU A 176 5.13 -9.27 8.32
N VAL A 177 4.66 -8.39 9.23
CA VAL A 177 5.53 -7.85 10.30
C VAL A 177 6.01 -8.96 11.23
N ASN A 178 5.15 -9.92 11.57
CA ASN A 178 5.55 -11.09 12.37
C ASN A 178 6.57 -11.94 11.61
N GLN A 179 6.36 -12.20 10.32
CA GLN A 179 7.29 -12.95 9.49
C GLN A 179 8.66 -12.24 9.35
N MET A 180 8.65 -10.91 9.20
CA MET A 180 9.89 -10.12 9.23
C MET A 180 10.63 -10.31 10.55
N ASN A 181 9.92 -10.25 11.68
CA ASN A 181 10.50 -10.44 13.00
C ASN A 181 11.11 -11.83 13.18
N ASP A 182 10.44 -12.87 12.68
CA ASP A 182 10.95 -14.25 12.69
C ASP A 182 12.28 -14.34 11.91
N TYR A 183 12.32 -13.80 10.69
CA TYR A 183 13.56 -13.73 9.90
C TYR A 183 14.66 -12.92 10.60
N GLY A 184 14.33 -11.78 11.20
CA GLY A 184 15.27 -10.95 11.96
C GLY A 184 15.88 -11.72 13.14
N GLY A 185 15.05 -12.43 13.91
CA GLY A 185 15.48 -13.26 15.03
C GLY A 185 16.37 -14.42 14.58
N GLU A 186 16.02 -15.12 13.50
CA GLU A 186 16.83 -16.21 12.94
C GLU A 186 18.17 -15.71 12.40
N ILE A 187 18.21 -14.57 11.71
CA ILE A 187 19.45 -13.95 11.22
C ILE A 187 20.37 -13.60 12.39
N ALA A 188 19.84 -13.03 13.48
CA ALA A 188 20.63 -12.73 14.67
C ALA A 188 21.21 -14.00 15.31
N GLN A 189 20.43 -15.07 15.42
CA GLN A 189 20.92 -16.36 15.91
C GLN A 189 22.02 -16.93 15.01
N LEU A 190 21.85 -16.88 13.69
CA LEU A 190 22.86 -17.32 12.72
C LEU A 190 24.14 -16.50 12.83
N ASN A 191 24.05 -15.18 13.01
CA ASN A 191 25.22 -14.33 13.22
C ASN A 191 26.02 -14.76 14.46
N GLY A 192 25.33 -15.10 15.56
CA GLY A 192 25.97 -15.65 16.75
C GLY A 192 26.66 -17.00 16.52
N GLN A 193 26.09 -17.87 15.68
CA GLN A 193 26.70 -19.16 15.32
C GLN A 193 27.90 -19.01 14.37
N ILE A 194 27.76 -18.16 13.35
CA ILE A 194 28.82 -17.81 12.38
C ILE A 194 30.04 -17.31 13.14
N LYS A 195 29.85 -16.33 14.02
CA LYS A 195 30.94 -15.76 14.83
C LYS A 195 31.66 -16.80 15.70
N LYS A 196 30.92 -17.76 16.28
CA LYS A 196 31.54 -18.85 17.06
C LYS A 196 32.46 -19.72 16.21
N VAL A 197 32.04 -20.06 15.00
CA VAL A 197 32.82 -20.90 14.07
C VAL A 197 34.03 -20.14 13.53
N GLU A 198 33.87 -18.85 13.20
CA GLU A 198 34.96 -17.99 12.73
C GLU A 198 36.02 -17.76 13.82
N ASN A 199 35.61 -17.57 15.08
CA ASN A 199 36.54 -17.46 16.22
C ASN A 199 37.40 -18.72 16.44
N GLU A 200 36.94 -19.88 15.96
CA GLU A 200 37.70 -21.13 15.97
C GLU A 200 38.61 -21.29 14.74
N GLY A 201 38.67 -20.28 13.87
CA GLY A 201 39.46 -20.30 12.62
C GLY A 201 38.85 -21.20 11.53
N ARG A 202 37.54 -21.45 11.58
CA ARG A 202 36.82 -22.29 10.62
C ARG A 202 35.85 -21.46 9.78
N ASN A 203 35.50 -21.96 8.60
CA ASN A 203 34.55 -21.29 7.71
C ASN A 203 33.11 -21.83 7.87
N PRO A 204 32.15 -20.99 8.30
CA PRO A 204 30.75 -21.40 8.49
C PRO A 204 29.92 -21.35 7.19
N ASN A 205 30.38 -21.99 6.11
CA ASN A 205 29.79 -21.84 4.78
C ASN A 205 28.26 -22.08 4.75
N ASP A 206 27.78 -23.18 5.33
CA ASP A 206 26.35 -23.52 5.30
C ASP A 206 25.49 -22.57 6.16
N LEU A 207 26.07 -22.00 7.24
CA LEU A 207 25.38 -20.99 8.05
C LEU A 207 25.26 -19.67 7.30
N LEU A 208 26.32 -19.31 6.56
CA LEU A 208 26.31 -18.12 5.72
C LEU A 208 25.36 -18.28 4.51
N ASP A 209 25.17 -19.49 3.99
CA ASP A 209 24.12 -19.81 2.99
C ASP A 209 22.72 -19.58 3.56
N LYS A 210 22.43 -20.15 4.74
CA LYS A 210 21.14 -19.95 5.42
C LYS A 210 20.85 -18.49 5.73
N ARG A 211 21.86 -17.76 6.23
CA ARG A 211 21.70 -16.34 6.54
C ARG A 211 21.30 -15.56 5.30
N GLU A 212 21.97 -15.83 4.17
CA GLU A 212 21.64 -15.10 2.96
C GLU A 212 20.25 -15.45 2.42
N LEU A 213 19.85 -16.72 2.47
CA LEU A 213 18.49 -17.09 2.07
C LEU A 213 17.43 -16.31 2.87
N LEU A 214 17.67 -16.10 4.17
CA LEU A 214 16.79 -15.28 5.00
C LEU A 214 16.87 -13.79 4.66
N LEU A 215 18.04 -13.27 4.29
CA LEU A 215 18.18 -11.88 3.80
C LEU A 215 17.43 -11.66 2.49
N GLU A 216 17.50 -12.61 1.57
CA GLU A 216 16.75 -12.57 0.30
C GLU A 216 15.23 -12.60 0.57
N LYS A 217 14.77 -13.50 1.44
CA LYS A 217 13.35 -13.57 1.86
C LYS A 217 12.90 -12.28 2.55
N LEU A 218 13.71 -11.73 3.46
CA LEU A 218 13.44 -10.46 4.13
C LEU A 218 13.41 -9.28 3.15
N SER A 219 14.31 -9.28 2.15
CA SER A 219 14.36 -8.24 1.12
C SER A 219 13.10 -8.23 0.25
N ARG A 220 12.48 -9.39 -0.01
CA ARG A 220 11.18 -9.43 -0.70
C ARG A 220 10.07 -8.74 0.11
N LEU A 221 10.08 -8.92 1.43
CA LEU A 221 9.05 -8.37 2.32
C LEU A 221 9.16 -6.85 2.52
N ALA A 222 10.38 -6.32 2.60
CA ALA A 222 10.59 -4.93 2.97
C ALA A 222 11.86 -4.33 2.33
N SER A 223 11.84 -3.01 2.17
CA SER A 223 13.04 -2.25 1.84
C SER A 223 14.10 -2.36 2.94
N ILE A 224 15.14 -3.15 2.69
CA ILE A 224 16.26 -3.36 3.62
C ILE A 224 17.57 -2.84 3.06
N LYS A 225 18.45 -2.40 3.95
CA LYS A 225 19.84 -2.06 3.65
C LYS A 225 20.77 -2.97 4.44
N ILE A 226 21.67 -3.65 3.74
CA ILE A 226 22.61 -4.58 4.34
C ILE A 226 24.02 -4.01 4.24
N GLU A 227 24.70 -3.95 5.37
CA GLU A 227 26.09 -3.48 5.50
C GLU A 227 26.96 -4.67 5.90
N ARG A 228 27.89 -5.04 5.00
CA ARG A 228 28.74 -6.24 5.10
C ARG A 228 30.23 -5.89 5.33
N SER A 229 30.53 -4.66 5.77
CA SER A 229 31.87 -4.05 5.75
C SER A 229 32.94 -4.84 6.52
N ASP A 230 32.55 -5.56 7.58
CA ASP A 230 33.41 -6.43 8.39
C ASP A 230 32.53 -7.57 8.96
N PRO A 231 33.01 -8.83 9.06
CA PRO A 231 32.34 -9.89 9.84
C PRO A 231 31.86 -9.42 11.22
N ASP A 232 32.62 -8.55 11.88
CA ASP A 232 32.28 -7.98 13.20
C ASP A 232 31.32 -6.78 13.15
N ASP A 233 30.92 -6.32 11.97
CA ASP A 233 30.03 -5.16 11.75
C ASP A 233 28.85 -5.46 10.82
N PHE A 234 28.47 -6.74 10.67
CA PHE A 234 27.28 -7.10 9.90
C PHE A 234 26.02 -6.45 10.49
N LYS A 235 25.31 -5.70 9.64
CA LYS A 235 24.14 -4.92 10.01
C LYS A 235 23.08 -4.95 8.91
N VAL A 236 21.82 -5.12 9.32
CA VAL A 236 20.63 -4.99 8.47
C VAL A 236 19.79 -3.85 9.02
N SER A 237 19.38 -2.94 8.15
CA SER A 237 18.53 -1.80 8.50
C SER A 237 17.22 -1.83 7.74
N VAL A 238 16.13 -1.47 8.41
CA VAL A 238 14.77 -1.33 7.87
C VAL A 238 14.29 0.09 8.18
N GLY A 239 13.73 0.80 7.20
CA GLY A 239 13.23 2.17 7.41
C GLY A 239 14.29 3.15 7.96
N GLY A 240 15.55 2.94 7.61
CA GLY A 240 16.68 3.76 8.08
C GLY A 240 17.20 3.44 9.49
N LYS A 241 16.64 2.44 10.17
CA LYS A 241 17.05 2.03 11.53
C LYS A 241 17.56 0.60 11.58
N VAL A 242 18.39 0.31 12.58
CA VAL A 242 18.99 -1.02 12.77
C VAL A 242 17.89 -2.02 13.12
N PHE A 243 17.76 -3.06 12.30
CA PHE A 243 16.84 -4.18 12.54
C PHE A 243 17.59 -5.38 13.13
N VAL A 244 18.75 -5.70 12.55
CA VAL A 244 19.67 -6.71 13.08
C VAL A 244 21.07 -6.11 13.08
N GLN A 245 21.79 -6.29 14.18
CA GLN A 245 23.22 -5.97 14.26
C GLN A 245 23.92 -7.07 15.04
N ARG A 246 24.91 -7.72 14.42
CA ARG A 246 25.58 -8.88 15.02
C ARG A 246 24.54 -9.93 15.44
N ASP A 247 24.60 -10.38 16.69
CA ASP A 247 23.67 -11.33 17.32
C ASP A 247 22.48 -10.67 18.01
N HIS A 248 22.28 -9.36 17.84
CA HIS A 248 21.15 -8.61 18.40
C HIS A 248 20.11 -8.30 17.33
N PHE A 249 18.85 -8.44 17.71
CA PHE A 249 17.67 -8.21 16.87
C PHE A 249 16.73 -7.25 17.59
N HIS A 250 16.27 -6.23 16.86
CA HIS A 250 15.30 -5.24 17.33
C HIS A 250 13.95 -5.50 16.64
N PRO A 251 12.93 -5.98 17.36
CA PRO A 251 11.65 -6.33 16.76
C PRO A 251 10.83 -5.10 16.35
N LEU A 252 10.04 -5.27 15.30
CA LEU A 252 8.97 -4.35 14.93
C LEU A 252 7.67 -4.72 15.67
N ALA A 253 6.81 -3.73 15.88
CA ALA A 253 5.49 -3.95 16.45
C ALA A 253 4.41 -3.25 15.62
N THR A 254 3.17 -3.72 15.73
CA THR A 254 2.00 -3.09 15.13
C THR A 254 1.10 -2.49 16.22
N MET A 255 0.56 -1.31 15.97
CA MET A 255 -0.44 -0.66 16.81
C MET A 255 -1.62 -0.16 15.99
N LYS A 256 -2.79 -0.04 16.61
CA LYS A 256 -3.98 0.50 15.95
C LYS A 256 -3.85 2.01 15.79
N ASP A 257 -3.93 2.49 14.55
CA ASP A 257 -3.94 3.92 14.24
C ASP A 257 -5.37 4.47 14.40
N MET A 258 -5.59 5.23 15.47
CA MET A 258 -6.88 5.85 15.75
C MET A 258 -7.28 6.89 14.70
N LYS A 259 -6.36 7.37 13.86
CA LYS A 259 -6.63 8.29 12.76
C LYS A 259 -7.01 7.59 11.46
N ASN A 260 -6.58 6.35 11.28
CA ASN A 260 -6.86 5.53 10.10
C ASN A 260 -7.76 4.35 10.47
N ASP A 261 -8.93 4.63 11.06
CA ASP A 261 -9.94 3.62 11.40
C ASP A 261 -9.41 2.38 12.14
N LYS A 262 -8.46 2.58 13.06
CA LYS A 262 -7.79 1.53 13.85
C LYS A 262 -6.97 0.52 13.02
N MET A 263 -6.66 0.83 11.77
CA MET A 263 -5.77 0.04 10.93
C MET A 263 -4.36 -0.04 11.55
N ALA A 264 -3.66 -1.14 11.30
CA ALA A 264 -2.35 -1.41 11.82
C ALA A 264 -1.31 -0.44 11.25
N LYS A 265 -0.54 0.13 12.16
CA LYS A 265 0.61 0.99 11.92
C LYS A 265 1.85 0.36 12.53
N ILE A 266 2.96 0.41 11.80
CA ILE A 266 4.19 -0.30 12.15
C ILE A 266 5.16 0.68 12.83
N TYR A 267 5.74 0.29 13.96
CA TYR A 267 6.65 1.13 14.73
C TYR A 267 7.78 0.32 15.39
N TRP A 268 8.80 1.05 15.83
CA TRP A 268 9.89 0.53 16.66
C TRP A 268 9.50 0.63 18.14
N PRO A 269 9.17 -0.46 18.84
CA PRO A 269 8.71 -0.40 20.22
C PRO A 269 9.73 0.18 21.19
N GLU A 270 11.02 0.03 20.91
CA GLU A 270 12.10 0.55 21.76
C GLU A 270 12.25 2.08 21.67
N ILE A 271 11.91 2.68 20.52
CA ILE A 271 12.14 4.10 20.24
C ILE A 271 10.82 4.90 20.17
N GLY A 272 9.71 4.23 19.83
CA GLY A 272 8.39 4.84 19.63
C GLY A 272 8.15 5.42 18.24
N ASP A 273 9.13 5.33 17.34
CA ASP A 273 9.02 5.91 15.99
C ASP A 273 8.35 4.96 15.00
N GLU A 274 7.55 5.54 14.10
CA GLU A 274 6.95 4.85 12.95
C GLU A 274 8.03 4.31 11.99
N VAL A 275 7.72 3.17 11.35
CA VAL A 275 8.57 2.59 10.32
C VAL A 275 8.04 2.98 8.94
N PHE A 276 8.87 3.70 8.19
CA PHE A 276 8.57 4.06 6.81
C PHE A 276 9.22 3.08 5.85
N PHE A 277 8.39 2.32 5.14
CA PHE A 277 8.83 1.43 4.07
C PHE A 277 8.81 2.18 2.74
N THR A 278 9.88 2.04 1.96
CA THR A 278 9.96 2.66 0.63
C THR A 278 9.72 1.66 -0.51
N ASN A 279 9.81 0.37 -0.22
CA ASN A 279 9.67 -0.73 -1.17
C ASN A 279 9.35 -2.05 -0.43
N GLY A 280 9.18 -3.14 -1.16
CA GLY A 280 8.83 -4.45 -0.63
C GLY A 280 7.32 -4.67 -0.48
N GLU A 281 6.95 -5.91 -0.21
CA GLU A 281 5.57 -6.36 -0.06
C GLU A 281 4.78 -5.57 1.00
N VAL A 282 5.38 -5.29 2.16
CA VAL A 282 4.72 -4.50 3.22
C VAL A 282 4.32 -3.11 2.72
N LYS A 283 5.17 -2.45 1.93
CA LYS A 283 4.85 -1.13 1.35
C LYS A 283 3.69 -1.25 0.35
N ALA A 284 3.70 -2.26 -0.51
CA ALA A 284 2.62 -2.50 -1.45
C ALA A 284 1.27 -2.74 -0.76
N LEU A 285 1.26 -3.48 0.35
CA LEU A 285 0.04 -3.69 1.14
C LEU A 285 -0.47 -2.40 1.78
N LEU A 286 0.43 -1.58 2.34
CA LEU A 286 0.07 -0.28 2.90
C LEU A 286 -0.53 0.64 1.82
N ASP A 287 0.11 0.71 0.64
CA ASP A 287 -0.40 1.52 -0.47
C ASP A 287 -1.73 0.99 -1.02
N ALA A 288 -1.87 -0.34 -1.14
CA ALA A 288 -3.12 -0.95 -1.54
C ALA A 288 -4.25 -0.64 -0.55
N ARG A 289 -3.99 -0.78 0.76
CA ARG A 289 -4.99 -0.57 1.82
C ARG A 289 -5.43 0.88 1.93
N ASP A 290 -4.46 1.78 2.06
CA ASP A 290 -4.71 3.18 2.41
C ASP A 290 -4.97 4.00 1.15
N THR A 291 -4.08 3.98 0.18
CA THR A 291 -4.20 4.81 -1.03
C THR A 291 -5.26 4.27 -1.99
N PHE A 292 -5.13 3.01 -2.44
CA PHE A 292 -5.97 2.51 -3.52
C PHE A 292 -7.37 2.09 -3.05
N VAL A 293 -7.46 1.31 -1.97
CA VAL A 293 -8.77 0.84 -1.49
C VAL A 293 -9.51 1.95 -0.76
N ASN A 294 -8.90 2.60 0.24
CA ASN A 294 -9.59 3.57 1.08
C ASN A 294 -9.73 4.94 0.39
N ASP A 295 -8.61 5.61 0.11
CA ASP A 295 -8.60 7.00 -0.35
C ASP A 295 -9.09 7.13 -1.80
N TYR A 296 -8.98 6.08 -2.61
CA TYR A 296 -9.44 6.11 -3.99
C TYR A 296 -10.78 5.39 -4.22
N HIS A 297 -10.83 4.06 -4.05
CA HIS A 297 -12.01 3.29 -4.48
C HIS A 297 -13.22 3.44 -3.56
N ILE A 298 -13.02 3.38 -2.24
CA ILE A 298 -14.10 3.60 -1.25
C ILE A 298 -14.56 5.05 -1.31
N ALA A 299 -13.63 6.02 -1.25
CA ALA A 299 -13.97 7.44 -1.30
C ALA A 299 -14.79 7.80 -2.56
N ARG A 300 -14.38 7.35 -3.74
CA ARG A 300 -15.12 7.62 -4.99
C ARG A 300 -16.48 6.93 -5.06
N LEU A 301 -16.60 5.74 -4.50
CA LEU A 301 -17.90 5.06 -4.42
C LEU A 301 -18.86 5.84 -3.51
N ASP A 302 -18.37 6.32 -2.36
CA ASP A 302 -19.14 7.16 -1.45
C ASP A 302 -19.55 8.47 -2.12
N GLU A 303 -18.61 9.15 -2.78
CA GLU A 303 -18.85 10.39 -3.53
C GLU A 303 -19.90 10.22 -4.63
N TYR A 304 -19.77 9.17 -5.44
CA TYR A 304 -20.74 8.83 -6.48
C TYR A 304 -22.13 8.59 -5.87
N THR A 305 -22.20 7.83 -4.79
CA THR A 305 -23.45 7.45 -4.13
C THR A 305 -24.14 8.66 -3.52
N ILE A 306 -23.37 9.50 -2.84
CA ILE A 306 -23.83 10.78 -2.28
C ILE A 306 -24.41 11.67 -3.38
N PHE A 307 -23.66 11.85 -4.47
CA PHE A 307 -24.08 12.68 -5.59
C PHE A 307 -25.38 12.17 -6.23
N LEU A 308 -25.51 10.84 -6.39
CA LEU A 308 -26.71 10.20 -6.89
C LEU A 308 -27.92 10.46 -5.97
N ILE A 309 -27.76 10.25 -4.67
CA ILE A 309 -28.82 10.43 -3.67
C ILE A 309 -29.33 11.88 -3.71
N ASP A 310 -28.43 12.85 -3.61
CA ASP A 310 -28.82 14.26 -3.54
C ASP A 310 -29.50 14.73 -4.83
N SER A 311 -28.84 14.49 -5.97
CA SER A 311 -29.34 14.96 -7.27
C SER A 311 -30.72 14.39 -7.56
N PHE A 312 -30.93 13.12 -7.19
CA PHE A 312 -32.21 12.47 -7.36
C PHE A 312 -33.26 13.01 -6.38
N ASN A 313 -32.91 13.13 -5.09
CA ASN A 313 -33.84 13.61 -4.06
C ASN A 313 -34.23 15.08 -4.27
N GLU A 314 -33.32 15.93 -4.73
CA GLU A 314 -33.65 17.31 -5.08
C GLU A 314 -34.72 17.37 -6.18
N LEU A 315 -34.57 16.59 -7.24
CA LEU A 315 -35.57 16.45 -8.30
C LEU A 315 -36.89 15.87 -7.78
N HIS A 316 -36.81 14.78 -7.01
CA HIS A 316 -37.98 14.07 -6.51
C HIS A 316 -38.81 14.93 -5.55
N ARG A 317 -38.16 15.70 -4.67
CA ARG A 317 -38.82 16.64 -3.73
C ARG A 317 -39.59 17.75 -4.43
N ALA A 318 -39.14 18.19 -5.61
CA ALA A 318 -39.85 19.20 -6.42
C ALA A 318 -41.12 18.65 -7.09
N GLY A 319 -41.26 17.33 -7.17
CA GLY A 319 -42.42 16.66 -7.76
C GLY A 319 -43.63 16.53 -6.83
N PHE A 320 -44.70 15.94 -7.38
CA PHE A 320 -45.92 15.59 -6.66
C PHE A 320 -46.21 14.09 -6.81
N GLY A 321 -46.53 13.43 -5.69
CA GLY A 321 -47.04 12.07 -5.64
C GLY A 321 -48.51 11.98 -6.04
N LEU A 322 -49.04 10.76 -6.16
CA LEU A 322 -50.41 10.48 -6.62
C LEU A 322 -51.51 11.19 -5.82
N ARG A 323 -51.27 11.47 -4.53
CA ARG A 323 -52.22 12.14 -3.62
C ARG A 323 -51.86 13.61 -3.37
N GLY A 324 -50.99 14.19 -4.18
CA GLY A 324 -50.50 15.56 -4.01
C GLY A 324 -49.43 15.72 -2.92
N SER A 325 -48.89 14.61 -2.40
CA SER A 325 -47.74 14.63 -1.49
C SER A 325 -46.51 15.20 -2.20
N THR A 326 -45.72 16.03 -1.52
CA THR A 326 -44.52 16.67 -2.09
C THR A 326 -43.43 16.71 -1.03
N LYS A 327 -42.19 17.09 -1.40
CA LYS A 327 -41.02 17.17 -0.51
C LYS A 327 -40.66 15.83 0.16
N ILE A 328 -40.85 14.73 -0.55
CA ILE A 328 -40.47 13.38 -0.11
C ILE A 328 -39.13 13.03 -0.75
N ASP A 329 -38.20 12.49 0.02
CA ASP A 329 -36.95 11.94 -0.48
C ASP A 329 -37.20 10.52 -1.02
N PHE A 330 -36.58 10.18 -2.16
CA PHE A 330 -36.69 8.85 -2.76
C PHE A 330 -35.67 7.89 -2.15
N PHE A 331 -34.43 8.35 -2.02
CA PHE A 331 -33.37 7.66 -1.29
C PHE A 331 -33.22 8.29 0.09
N GLU A 332 -32.81 7.51 1.09
CA GLU A 332 -32.48 8.10 2.40
C GLU A 332 -31.31 9.08 2.25
N PRO A 333 -31.45 10.34 2.70
CA PRO A 333 -30.34 11.30 2.65
C PRO A 333 -29.14 10.78 3.42
N PHE A 334 -27.95 10.96 2.84
CA PHE A 334 -26.73 10.69 3.57
C PHE A 334 -26.57 11.69 4.72
N GLN A 335 -26.75 11.23 5.96
CA GLN A 335 -26.51 12.05 7.15
C GLN A 335 -25.02 12.02 7.51
N THR A 336 -24.32 13.13 7.27
CA THR A 336 -23.01 13.33 7.90
C THR A 336 -23.25 13.57 9.39
N LEU A 337 -22.84 12.64 10.25
CA LEU A 337 -22.78 12.87 11.70
C LEU A 337 -21.62 13.81 12.10
N ASP A 338 -20.86 14.27 11.10
CA ASP A 338 -19.71 15.14 11.23
C ASP A 338 -20.13 16.57 10.85
N GLU A 339 -20.34 17.45 11.83
CA GLU A 339 -20.49 18.90 11.61
C GLU A 339 -19.18 19.54 11.07
N ASP A 340 -18.11 18.75 10.96
CA ASP A 340 -16.74 19.15 10.59
C ASP A 340 -16.46 19.15 9.08
N ARG A 341 -17.38 18.69 8.21
CA ARG A 341 -17.18 18.73 6.74
C ARG A 341 -17.51 20.11 6.17
N ILE A 342 -16.65 21.07 6.47
CA ILE A 342 -16.78 22.48 6.08
C ILE A 342 -15.87 22.75 4.89
N PHE A 343 -16.40 23.39 3.85
CA PHE A 343 -15.56 23.99 2.80
C PHE A 343 -15.64 25.52 2.87
N LYS A 344 -14.50 26.15 2.64
CA LYS A 344 -14.38 27.60 2.64
C LYS A 344 -14.50 28.10 1.21
N VAL A 345 -15.50 28.94 0.95
CA VAL A 345 -15.60 29.68 -0.30
C VAL A 345 -15.19 31.14 -0.01
N THR A 346 -14.21 31.66 -0.74
CA THR A 346 -13.75 33.06 -0.61
C THR A 346 -14.03 33.83 -1.92
N GLY A 347 -14.65 35.00 -1.82
CA GLY A 347 -15.10 35.85 -2.94
C GLY A 347 -15.62 37.19 -2.43
N SER A 348 -16.12 38.07 -3.30
CA SER A 348 -16.51 39.45 -2.93
C SER A 348 -17.51 39.57 -1.76
N LYS A 349 -18.25 38.49 -1.44
CA LYS A 349 -18.98 38.28 -0.17
C LYS A 349 -19.18 36.77 0.13
N ALA A 350 -18.14 36.03 0.52
CA ALA A 350 -18.28 34.60 0.86
C ALA A 350 -17.76 34.25 2.28
N GLY A 351 -18.40 33.24 2.90
CA GLY A 351 -18.13 32.73 4.25
C GLY A 351 -18.02 31.20 4.27
N TYR A 352 -17.98 30.60 5.47
CA TYR A 352 -17.95 29.14 5.62
C TYR A 352 -19.31 28.53 5.31
N VAL A 353 -19.34 27.44 4.52
CA VAL A 353 -20.57 26.69 4.19
C VAL A 353 -20.55 25.38 4.96
N HIS A 354 -21.60 25.14 5.75
CA HIS A 354 -21.67 24.05 6.74
C HIS A 354 -22.50 22.83 6.29
N ASP A 355 -23.25 22.89 5.18
CA ASP A 355 -24.27 21.88 4.88
C ASP A 355 -24.21 21.31 3.46
N THR A 356 -24.51 20.02 3.39
CA THR A 356 -24.47 19.08 2.26
C THR A 356 -25.63 19.20 1.26
N ASN A 357 -26.57 20.14 1.47
CA ASN A 357 -27.75 20.31 0.60
C ASN A 357 -28.10 21.78 0.28
N MET A 358 -27.18 22.73 0.50
CA MET A 358 -27.44 24.12 0.15
C MET A 358 -27.03 24.42 -1.29
N ALA A 359 -28.03 24.67 -2.15
CA ALA A 359 -27.81 25.57 -3.27
C ALA A 359 -27.31 26.90 -2.72
N LEU A 360 -26.35 27.55 -3.38
CA LEU A 360 -25.91 28.90 -3.04
C LEU A 360 -27.10 29.86 -3.19
N HIS A 361 -27.90 30.02 -2.13
CA HIS A 361 -28.86 31.10 -1.95
C HIS A 361 -29.07 31.42 -0.46
N ASP A 362 -28.29 32.42 -0.04
CA ASP A 362 -28.67 33.61 0.74
C ASP A 362 -29.20 33.45 2.18
N PRO A 363 -28.43 33.88 3.20
CA PRO A 363 -29.00 34.22 4.49
C PRO A 363 -29.49 35.68 4.57
N PHE A 364 -28.96 36.64 3.81
CA PHE A 364 -29.34 38.06 3.92
C PHE A 364 -29.07 38.87 2.64
N ASP A 365 -30.17 39.29 2.00
CA ASP A 365 -30.36 40.27 0.93
C ASP A 365 -29.16 41.16 0.48
N SER A 366 -29.07 41.30 -0.85
CA SER A 366 -28.28 42.23 -1.68
C SER A 366 -26.77 41.96 -1.91
N THR A 367 -26.49 40.85 -2.59
CA THR A 367 -25.66 40.68 -3.81
C THR A 367 -25.10 39.26 -3.82
N CYS A 368 -25.80 38.37 -4.51
CA CYS A 368 -25.52 36.94 -4.56
C CYS A 368 -24.26 36.59 -5.35
N ILE A 369 -23.59 35.48 -4.99
CA ILE A 369 -22.95 34.60 -5.98
C ILE A 369 -24.03 33.58 -6.38
N THR A 370 -24.93 33.98 -7.27
CA THR A 370 -25.82 33.05 -7.96
C THR A 370 -25.17 32.72 -9.29
N LEU A 371 -24.62 31.51 -9.45
CA LEU A 371 -24.34 30.99 -10.78
C LEU A 371 -25.66 30.47 -11.37
N ALA A 372 -26.59 31.39 -11.65
CA ALA A 372 -27.82 31.10 -12.39
C ALA A 372 -27.54 31.30 -13.88
N ALA A 373 -27.49 30.22 -14.65
CA ALA A 373 -27.54 30.34 -16.09
C ALA A 373 -28.99 30.65 -16.53
N ASN A 374 -29.24 31.88 -16.96
CA ASN A 374 -30.30 32.15 -17.93
C ASN A 374 -29.70 32.83 -19.16
N PRO A 375 -30.12 32.51 -20.41
CA PRO A 375 -29.58 33.08 -21.66
C PRO A 375 -29.82 34.59 -21.83
N SER A 376 -30.23 35.29 -20.79
CA SER A 376 -30.60 36.71 -20.82
C SER A 376 -30.46 37.28 -19.40
N MET A 377 -29.21 37.59 -19.03
CA MET A 377 -28.79 38.45 -17.92
C MET A 377 -29.44 38.22 -16.54
N VAL A 378 -28.69 37.56 -15.65
CA VAL A 378 -28.72 37.79 -14.19
C VAL A 378 -27.28 37.70 -13.65
N GLY A 379 -26.64 38.86 -13.47
CA GLY A 379 -25.65 39.12 -12.41
C GLY A 379 -24.35 38.32 -12.33
N LEU A 380 -23.64 38.07 -13.43
CA LEU A 380 -22.21 37.74 -13.37
C LEU A 380 -21.39 38.95 -13.86
N ASP A 381 -20.28 39.25 -13.18
CA ASP A 381 -19.24 40.07 -13.79
C ASP A 381 -18.74 39.34 -15.06
N PRO A 382 -18.36 40.07 -16.13
CA PRO A 382 -17.92 39.48 -17.41
C PRO A 382 -16.77 38.48 -17.23
N GLU A 383 -15.93 38.72 -16.23
CA GLU A 383 -14.84 37.88 -15.77
C GLU A 383 -14.84 37.91 -14.24
N GLY A 384 -14.58 36.77 -13.60
CA GLY A 384 -14.56 36.68 -12.14
C GLY A 384 -13.65 35.58 -11.64
N ALA A 385 -13.37 35.61 -10.34
CA ALA A 385 -12.66 34.55 -9.66
C ALA A 385 -13.30 34.26 -8.30
N PHE A 386 -13.33 32.99 -7.93
CA PHE A 386 -13.72 32.55 -6.59
C PHE A 386 -12.71 31.52 -6.09
N GLU A 387 -12.50 31.49 -4.78
CA GLU A 387 -11.58 30.56 -4.13
C GLU A 387 -12.41 29.49 -3.41
N ILE A 388 -12.06 28.22 -3.56
CA ILE A 388 -12.60 27.12 -2.76
C ILE A 388 -11.41 26.41 -2.11
N ASN A 389 -11.41 26.30 -0.78
CA ASN A 389 -10.37 25.63 0.00
C ASN A 389 -8.93 26.07 -0.39
N GLY A 390 -8.72 27.37 -0.64
CA GLY A 390 -7.41 27.92 -1.04
C GLY A 390 -7.09 27.86 -2.53
N HIS A 391 -7.95 27.22 -3.35
CA HIS A 391 -7.77 27.10 -4.78
C HIS A 391 -8.63 28.11 -5.55
N ILE A 392 -8.01 28.89 -6.43
CA ILE A 392 -8.68 29.96 -7.18
C ILE A 392 -9.18 29.42 -8.52
N PHE A 393 -10.47 29.63 -8.78
CA PHE A 393 -11.13 29.33 -10.04
C PHE A 393 -11.48 30.63 -10.74
N HIS A 394 -10.95 30.79 -11.95
CA HIS A 394 -11.30 31.88 -12.85
C HIS A 394 -12.45 31.43 -13.76
N TYR A 395 -13.36 32.34 -14.06
CA TYR A 395 -14.38 32.13 -15.09
C TYR A 395 -14.55 33.36 -15.96
N VAL A 396 -14.86 33.13 -17.24
CA VAL A 396 -15.18 34.16 -18.23
C VAL A 396 -16.58 33.90 -18.74
N ALA A 397 -17.54 34.78 -18.45
CA ALA A 397 -18.95 34.53 -18.74
C ALA A 397 -19.28 34.40 -20.24
N SER A 398 -18.40 34.89 -21.13
CA SER A 398 -18.54 34.74 -22.58
C SER A 398 -17.94 33.46 -23.15
N GLU A 399 -17.11 32.75 -22.38
CA GLU A 399 -16.33 31.59 -22.86
C GLU A 399 -16.66 30.32 -22.07
N ASP A 400 -16.98 30.44 -20.78
CA ASP A 400 -17.26 29.32 -19.89
C ASP A 400 -18.77 29.12 -19.68
N SER A 401 -19.22 27.89 -19.86
CA SER A 401 -20.51 27.43 -19.34
C SER A 401 -20.43 27.10 -17.85
N LEU A 402 -21.59 26.99 -17.21
CA LEU A 402 -21.65 26.52 -15.82
C LEU A 402 -21.09 25.10 -15.67
N GLN A 403 -21.20 24.27 -16.71
CA GLN A 403 -20.63 22.93 -16.72
C GLN A 403 -19.10 22.99 -16.78
N ASP A 404 -18.52 23.91 -17.55
CA ASP A 404 -17.06 24.09 -17.60
C ASP A 404 -16.50 24.56 -16.24
N VAL A 405 -17.28 25.34 -15.48
CA VAL A 405 -16.95 25.69 -14.10
C VAL A 405 -17.02 24.47 -13.17
N VAL A 406 -18.07 23.67 -13.27
CA VAL A 406 -18.22 22.42 -12.50
C VAL A 406 -17.08 21.44 -12.79
N ASP A 407 -16.76 21.23 -14.06
CA ASP A 407 -15.71 20.30 -14.49
C ASP A 407 -14.35 20.76 -13.99
N ARG A 408 -14.07 22.07 -13.99
CA ARG A 408 -12.84 22.62 -13.39
C ARG A 408 -12.76 22.41 -11.88
N ILE A 409 -13.86 22.61 -11.15
CA ILE A 409 -13.88 22.37 -9.69
C ILE A 409 -13.64 20.89 -9.39
N ASN A 410 -14.35 20.01 -10.08
CA ASN A 410 -14.23 18.56 -9.88
C ASN A 410 -12.86 18.03 -10.32
N ALA A 411 -12.21 18.64 -11.31
CA ALA A 411 -10.86 18.29 -11.73
C ALA A 411 -9.75 18.77 -10.77
N ALA A 412 -10.05 19.73 -9.89
CA ALA A 412 -9.05 20.30 -8.98
C ALA A 412 -8.81 19.43 -7.74
N ASP A 413 -9.70 18.48 -7.43
CA ASP A 413 -9.54 17.51 -6.34
C ASP A 413 -9.26 18.17 -4.97
N ILE A 414 -10.04 19.23 -4.67
CA ILE A 414 -9.84 20.10 -3.50
C ILE A 414 -10.76 19.76 -2.32
N GLY A 415 -11.23 18.51 -2.25
CA GLY A 415 -12.15 18.06 -1.21
C GLY A 415 -13.59 18.58 -1.36
N VAL A 416 -13.99 18.99 -2.58
CA VAL A 416 -15.34 19.49 -2.89
C VAL A 416 -15.79 18.94 -4.24
N ILE A 417 -17.04 18.48 -4.31
CA ILE A 417 -17.73 18.15 -5.55
C ILE A 417 -18.71 19.26 -5.88
N ALA A 418 -18.69 19.67 -7.15
CA ALA A 418 -19.60 20.61 -7.74
C ALA A 418 -20.60 19.91 -8.68
N HIS A 419 -21.83 20.41 -8.72
CA HIS A 419 -22.80 20.03 -9.74
C HIS A 419 -23.80 21.15 -10.02
N ILE A 420 -24.55 20.99 -11.12
CA ILE A 420 -25.64 21.91 -11.49
C ILE A 420 -26.96 21.28 -11.07
N ASN A 421 -27.72 21.99 -10.25
CA ASN A 421 -29.02 21.53 -9.86
C ASN A 421 -30.11 21.81 -10.93
N PRO A 422 -31.32 21.24 -10.79
CA PRO A 422 -32.40 21.43 -11.77
C PRO A 422 -32.85 22.90 -11.92
N ALA A 423 -32.62 23.73 -10.91
CA ALA A 423 -32.84 25.17 -10.95
C ALA A 423 -31.69 25.94 -11.65
N ARG A 424 -30.74 25.23 -12.28
CA ARG A 424 -29.55 25.74 -12.97
C ARG A 424 -28.63 26.55 -12.07
N ARG A 425 -28.45 26.09 -10.83
CA ARG A 425 -27.55 26.69 -9.84
C ARG A 425 -26.36 25.77 -9.59
N LEU A 426 -25.19 26.35 -9.38
CA LEU A 426 -24.04 25.63 -8.84
C LEU A 426 -24.32 25.20 -7.40
N VAL A 427 -24.13 23.92 -7.13
CA VAL A 427 -24.16 23.33 -5.79
C VAL A 427 -22.77 22.76 -5.51
N LEU A 428 -22.27 23.01 -4.31
CA LEU A 428 -20.97 22.53 -3.84
C LEU A 428 -21.20 21.64 -2.61
N ARG A 429 -20.47 20.53 -2.52
CA ARG A 429 -20.53 19.62 -1.39
C ARG A 429 -19.13 19.16 -1.00
N ALA A 430 -18.81 19.20 0.30
CA ALA A 430 -17.56 18.65 0.81
C ALA A 430 -17.50 17.13 0.59
N THR A 431 -16.33 16.63 0.17
CA THR A 431 -16.03 15.20 0.13
C THR A 431 -15.48 14.72 1.47
N ALA A 432 -15.38 13.40 1.63
CA ALA A 432 -14.87 12.80 2.87
C ALA A 432 -13.39 13.12 3.13
N GLU A 433 -12.62 13.46 2.10
CA GLU A 433 -11.18 13.76 2.17
C GLU A 433 -10.88 15.19 2.65
N ALA A 434 -11.87 16.09 2.72
CA ALA A 434 -11.67 17.46 3.16
C ALA A 434 -11.29 17.49 4.65
N THR A 435 -9.99 17.47 4.90
CA THR A 435 -9.39 17.56 6.23
C THR A 435 -9.47 19.01 6.70
N TYR A 436 -10.66 19.44 7.12
CA TYR A 436 -10.85 20.59 7.98
C TYR A 436 -11.57 20.14 9.26
N LYS A 437 -10.94 19.21 9.99
CA LYS A 437 -11.39 18.85 11.33
C LYS A 437 -11.35 20.09 12.21
N ASN A 438 -12.51 20.55 12.69
CA ASN A 438 -12.54 21.46 13.81
C ASN A 438 -12.00 20.67 15.02
N THR A 439 -11.00 21.21 15.69
CA THR A 439 -10.27 20.51 16.75
C THR A 439 -11.08 20.54 18.04
N SER A 440 -12.26 19.92 18.09
CA SER A 440 -13.02 19.76 19.32
C SER A 440 -14.16 18.75 19.18
N ILE A 441 -14.09 17.70 20.01
CA ILE A 441 -15.18 16.84 20.53
C ILE A 441 -15.09 15.37 20.07
N GLU A 442 -14.96 14.50 21.08
CA GLU A 442 -14.91 13.04 21.01
C GLU A 442 -16.31 12.41 21.16
N THR A 443 -16.43 11.15 20.71
CA THR A 443 -17.35 10.08 21.17
C THR A 443 -18.59 9.75 20.29
N PRO A 444 -19.30 8.60 20.47
CA PRO A 444 -19.28 7.49 19.50
C PRO A 444 -20.68 7.14 18.92
N TYR A 445 -20.66 6.51 17.74
CA TYR A 445 -21.81 6.17 16.89
C TYR A 445 -22.79 5.15 17.49
N THR A 446 -24.09 5.38 17.29
CA THR A 446 -25.16 4.36 17.39
C THR A 446 -26.16 4.57 16.24
N ILE A 447 -26.35 3.55 15.41
CA ILE A 447 -27.41 3.52 14.38
C ILE A 447 -28.65 2.89 15.02
N THR A 448 -29.74 3.64 15.10
CA THR A 448 -31.06 3.11 15.47
C THR A 448 -32.00 3.27 14.28
N SER A 449 -32.49 2.15 13.76
CA SER A 449 -33.63 2.14 12.85
C SER A 449 -34.91 2.44 13.63
N LEU A 450 -35.79 3.28 13.10
CA LEU A 450 -37.24 3.04 12.97
C LEU A 450 -37.98 4.36 12.67
N ARG A 451 -38.81 4.36 11.63
CA ARG A 451 -40.26 4.36 11.82
C ARG A 451 -40.98 4.09 10.49
N ASP A 452 -41.76 3.02 10.49
CA ASP A 452 -42.98 2.95 9.68
C ASP A 452 -43.90 4.10 10.09
N ASP A 453 -44.42 4.82 9.10
CA ASP A 453 -45.77 5.40 9.20
C ASP A 453 -46.38 5.50 7.77
N PRO A 454 -47.72 5.41 7.66
CA PRO A 454 -48.45 4.68 6.60
C PRO A 454 -48.68 5.38 5.26
#